data_AF-A0AAN7I1X5-F1
#
_entry.id   AF-A0AAN7I1X5-F1
#
_cell.length_a   1.000
_cell.length_b   1.000
_cell.length_c   1.000
_cell.angle_alpha   90.00
_cell.angle_beta   90.00
_cell.angle_gamma   90.00
#
_symmetry.space_group_name_H-M   'P 1'
#
loop_
_entity.id
_entity.type
_entity.pdbx_description
1 polymer ?
#
loop_
_entity_poly.entity_id
_entity_poly.type
_entity_poly.pdbx_seq_one_letter_code
_entity_poly.pdbx_strand_id
1 'polypeptide(L)'
;MALRTALFSLSHKFTAPTATAPMQWMRQISTSQAIRQVEGAAKEETTTTPAMPHMLAQELRGPNELSTSLDAYSGRSIGSVTNPNTAYRRLSSILSQNNVRKELRANRYYEKPNVARRRKNIERNRKLFGAMIGKKVALIMQMKQRGM
;
A
#
# COMPACT_ATOMS: atom_id res chain seq x y z
N MET A 1 -56.63 41.06 -18.19
CA MET A 1 -56.93 40.49 -16.84
C MET A 1 -56.31 39.10 -16.81
N ALA A 2 -55.02 38.99 -16.43
CA ALA A 2 -54.52 38.79 -15.07
C ALA A 2 -55.07 37.50 -14.43
N LEU A 3 -54.21 36.49 -14.22
CA LEU A 3 -54.25 35.44 -13.18
C LEU A 3 -52.99 34.57 -13.42
N ARG A 4 -51.86 34.87 -12.80
CA ARG A 4 -51.40 34.54 -11.43
C ARG A 4 -50.37 33.41 -11.46
N THR A 5 -49.16 33.83 -11.12
CA THR A 5 -47.93 33.13 -10.80
C THR A 5 -48.10 32.11 -9.66
N ALA A 6 -47.42 30.97 -9.77
CA ALA A 6 -47.12 30.10 -8.65
C ALA A 6 -45.65 29.66 -8.72
N LEU A 7 -44.77 30.48 -8.13
CA LEU A 7 -43.38 30.12 -7.85
C LEU A 7 -43.37 29.31 -6.56
N PHE A 8 -43.12 28.01 -6.66
CA PHE A 8 -42.85 27.17 -5.49
C PHE A 8 -41.43 27.45 -5.00
N SER A 9 -41.33 28.02 -3.79
CA SER A 9 -40.08 28.24 -3.07
C SER A 9 -39.66 26.94 -2.37
N LEU A 10 -38.65 26.26 -2.92
CA LEU A 10 -38.02 25.11 -2.27
C LEU A 10 -36.94 25.62 -1.32
N SER A 11 -37.27 25.80 -0.04
CA SER A 11 -36.27 26.06 1.00
C SER A 11 -35.70 24.73 1.48
N HIS A 12 -34.47 24.41 1.09
CA HIS A 12 -33.71 23.31 1.68
C HIS A 12 -32.81 23.88 2.77
N LYS A 13 -33.17 23.56 4.01
CA LYS A 13 -32.39 23.86 5.20
C LYS A 13 -31.09 23.04 5.15
N PHE A 14 -29.96 23.73 5.03
CA PHE A 14 -28.63 23.15 5.06
C PHE A 14 -28.21 22.99 6.53
N THR A 15 -28.27 21.77 7.07
CA THR A 15 -27.69 21.46 8.39
C THR A 15 -26.23 21.06 8.18
N ALA A 16 -25.29 21.92 8.56
CA ALA A 16 -23.87 21.58 8.59
C ALA A 16 -23.55 20.77 9.87
N PRO A 17 -22.75 19.70 9.80
CA PRO A 17 -22.23 19.06 11.00
C PRO A 17 -21.09 19.90 11.60
N THR A 18 -21.23 20.19 12.89
CA THR A 18 -20.25 20.87 13.75
C THR A 18 -18.92 20.11 13.75
N ALA A 19 -17.85 20.76 13.31
CA ALA A 19 -16.49 20.27 13.42
C ALA A 19 -15.93 20.58 14.81
N THR A 20 -15.59 19.57 15.62
CA THR A 20 -14.61 19.73 16.71
C THR A 20 -14.06 18.39 17.21
N ALA A 21 -12.83 18.06 16.78
CA ALA A 21 -11.82 17.42 17.61
C ALA A 21 -10.47 17.55 16.90
N PRO A 22 -9.54 18.41 17.36
CA PRO A 22 -8.17 18.38 16.86
C PRO A 22 -7.50 17.09 17.33
N MET A 23 -7.03 16.26 16.38
CA MET A 23 -6.20 15.11 16.69
C MET A 23 -4.89 15.58 17.35
N GLN A 24 -4.82 15.47 18.67
CA GLN A 24 -3.57 15.65 19.41
C GLN A 24 -2.71 14.41 19.22
N TRP A 25 -1.66 14.53 18.41
CA TRP A 25 -0.58 13.55 18.38
C TRP A 25 0.28 13.72 19.64
N MET A 26 -0.19 13.18 20.76
CA MET A 26 0.60 13.09 21.97
C MET A 26 1.54 11.89 21.87
N ARG A 27 2.76 12.13 21.36
CA ARG A 27 3.85 11.16 21.39
C ARG A 27 4.51 11.23 22.77
N GLN A 28 4.04 10.42 23.72
CA GLN A 28 4.71 10.25 25.00
C GLN A 28 5.99 9.43 24.78
N ILE A 29 7.13 10.11 24.75
CA ILE A 29 8.44 9.45 24.81
C ILE A 29 8.68 9.12 26.28
N SER A 30 8.22 7.95 26.71
CA SER A 30 8.52 7.42 28.04
C SER A 30 9.99 6.99 28.08
N THR A 31 10.84 7.78 28.74
CA THR A 31 12.19 7.39 29.14
C THR A 31 12.25 7.34 30.65
N SER A 32 11.56 6.37 31.23
CA SER A 32 11.80 5.96 32.61
C SER A 32 12.80 4.80 32.59
N GLN A 33 14.10 5.12 32.59
CA GLN A 33 15.10 4.27 33.23
C GLN A 33 16.01 5.14 34.08
N ALA A 34 15.64 5.23 35.36
CA ALA A 34 16.53 5.63 36.43
C ALA A 34 17.61 4.54 36.57
N ILE A 35 18.83 4.85 36.16
CA ILE A 35 19.99 3.98 36.40
C ILE A 35 20.58 4.39 37.74
N ARG A 36 20.58 3.40 38.66
CA ARG A 36 21.10 3.43 40.02
C ARG A 36 22.55 3.94 40.05
N GLN A 37 22.81 4.85 40.96
CA GLN A 37 24.16 5.21 41.38
C GLN A 37 24.80 4.00 42.09
N VAL A 38 26.00 3.62 41.64
CA VAL A 38 26.93 2.78 42.39
C VAL A 38 28.24 3.55 42.46
N GLU A 39 28.66 3.83 43.69
CA GLU A 39 29.90 4.49 44.03
C GLU A 39 31.12 3.65 43.64
N GLY A 40 32.20 4.33 43.24
CA GLY A 40 33.50 3.71 42.97
C GLY A 40 34.52 4.78 42.61
N ALA A 41 35.24 5.25 43.63
CA ALA A 41 36.33 6.21 43.51
C ALA A 41 37.57 5.60 42.82
N ALA A 42 38.12 6.29 41.82
CA ALA A 42 39.56 6.38 41.58
C ALA A 42 39.84 7.50 40.57
N LYS A 43 40.66 8.47 40.98
CA LYS A 43 41.23 9.53 40.14
C LYS A 43 42.30 8.93 39.23
N GLU A 44 42.40 9.42 37.99
CA GLU A 44 43.62 10.00 37.40
C GLU A 44 43.36 10.47 35.96
N GLU A 45 43.61 11.75 35.72
CA GLU A 45 43.61 12.39 34.41
C GLU A 45 45.00 12.26 33.79
N THR A 46 45.11 11.97 32.48
CA THR A 46 46.09 12.61 31.59
C THR A 46 45.84 12.30 30.10
N THR A 47 45.97 13.36 29.30
CA THR A 47 46.31 13.40 27.87
C THR A 47 45.20 13.29 26.81
N THR A 48 44.81 14.47 26.34
CA THR A 48 44.07 14.82 25.14
C THR A 48 44.60 14.13 23.87
N THR A 49 43.91 13.08 23.42
CA THR A 49 43.74 12.76 21.99
C THR A 49 42.23 12.74 21.76
N PRO A 50 41.67 13.40 20.72
CA PRO A 50 40.26 13.21 20.39
C PRO A 50 40.09 11.82 19.77
N ALA A 51 40.17 10.79 20.59
CA ALA A 51 39.71 9.46 20.26
C ALA A 51 38.20 9.56 20.09
N MET A 52 37.74 9.46 18.84
CA MET A 52 36.32 9.28 18.54
C MET A 52 35.78 8.20 19.50
N PRO A 53 34.66 8.44 20.20
CA PRO A 53 34.17 7.51 21.21
C PRO A 53 34.01 6.13 20.57
N HIS A 54 34.79 5.15 21.03
CA HIS A 54 34.72 3.75 20.59
C HIS A 54 33.29 3.20 20.71
N MET A 55 32.49 3.78 21.61
CA MET A 55 31.06 3.51 21.80
C MET A 55 30.17 3.88 20.61
N LEU A 56 30.58 4.85 19.77
CA LEU A 56 29.79 5.32 18.62
C LEU A 56 30.06 4.47 17.37
N ALA A 57 31.16 3.70 17.35
CA ALA A 57 31.48 2.77 16.27
C ALA A 57 30.68 1.46 16.37
N GLN A 58 30.18 1.10 17.55
CA GLN A 58 29.56 -0.21 17.80
C GLN A 58 28.05 -0.24 17.59
N GLU A 59 27.38 0.91 17.71
CA GLU A 59 25.92 1.04 17.59
C GLU A 59 25.42 1.20 16.13
N LEU A 60 26.31 1.45 15.17
CA LEU A 60 25.94 1.69 13.76
C LEU A 60 25.93 0.44 12.87
N ARG A 61 26.13 -0.74 13.45
CA ARG A 61 26.12 -1.98 12.66
C ARG A 61 25.63 -3.16 13.49
N GLY A 62 24.38 -3.09 13.95
CA GLY A 62 23.61 -4.32 14.07
C GLY A 62 23.76 -5.08 12.74
N PRO A 63 24.01 -6.41 12.75
CA PRO A 63 24.03 -7.17 11.51
C PRO A 63 22.75 -6.79 10.77
N ASN A 64 22.91 -6.33 9.53
CA ASN A 64 21.80 -6.09 8.63
C ASN A 64 21.28 -7.49 8.29
N GLU A 65 20.65 -8.15 9.27
CA GLU A 65 20.07 -9.47 9.12
C GLU A 65 18.99 -9.27 8.09
N LEU A 66 19.32 -9.66 6.86
CA LEU A 66 18.39 -9.73 5.76
C LEU A 66 17.14 -10.38 6.34
N SER A 67 16.05 -9.61 6.42
CA SER A 67 14.80 -10.03 7.03
C SER A 67 14.50 -11.45 6.56
N THR A 68 14.71 -12.44 7.44
CA THR A 68 14.49 -13.86 7.13
C THR A 68 13.01 -14.15 7.00
N SER A 69 12.15 -13.13 7.11
CA SER A 69 10.73 -13.23 6.89
C SER A 69 10.45 -13.62 5.43
N LEU A 70 9.82 -14.79 5.27
CA LEU A 70 9.27 -15.23 3.99
C LEU A 70 8.04 -14.40 3.56
N ASP A 71 7.69 -13.33 4.28
CA ASP A 71 6.47 -12.56 4.09
C ASP A 71 6.40 -11.91 2.69
N ALA A 72 7.52 -11.37 2.20
CA ALA A 72 7.59 -10.83 0.83
C ALA A 72 7.37 -11.89 -0.27
N TYR A 73 7.59 -13.17 0.06
CA TYR A 73 7.39 -14.32 -0.81
C TYR A 73 6.04 -15.02 -0.57
N SER A 74 5.27 -14.56 0.42
CA SER A 74 3.95 -15.09 0.74
C SER A 74 3.04 -14.99 -0.49
N GLY A 75 2.40 -16.10 -0.85
CA GLY A 75 1.56 -16.20 -2.05
C GLY A 75 2.33 -16.11 -3.39
N ARG A 76 3.66 -16.13 -3.38
CA ARG A 76 4.53 -16.13 -4.58
C ARG A 76 5.53 -17.28 -4.61
N SER A 77 5.48 -18.15 -3.61
CA SER A 77 6.26 -19.38 -3.53
C SER A 77 5.40 -20.61 -3.84
N ILE A 78 6.06 -21.69 -4.24
CA ILE A 78 5.48 -23.03 -4.34
C ILE A 78 6.37 -23.99 -3.53
N GLY A 79 5.76 -24.99 -2.91
CA GLY A 79 6.51 -26.02 -2.19
C GLY A 79 7.27 -26.96 -3.13
N SER A 80 7.96 -27.95 -2.54
CA SER A 80 8.61 -29.00 -3.32
C SER A 80 7.55 -29.84 -4.06
N VAL A 81 7.75 -30.03 -5.36
CA VAL A 81 6.84 -30.78 -6.24
C VAL A 81 7.64 -31.86 -6.97
N THR A 82 7.06 -33.06 -7.08
CA THR A 82 7.68 -34.21 -7.76
C THR A 82 8.01 -33.95 -9.23
N ASN A 83 7.17 -33.16 -9.92
CA ASN A 83 7.38 -32.77 -11.31
C ASN A 83 7.67 -31.26 -11.41
N PRO A 84 8.85 -30.85 -11.88
CA PRO A 84 9.23 -29.43 -11.96
C PRO A 84 8.41 -28.66 -13.00
N ASN A 85 7.97 -29.30 -14.09
CA ASN A 85 7.24 -28.62 -15.16
C ASN A 85 5.86 -28.16 -14.70
N THR A 86 5.14 -28.99 -13.94
CA THR A 86 3.84 -28.61 -13.38
C THR A 86 4.00 -27.53 -12.32
N ALA A 87 5.07 -27.60 -11.54
CA ALA A 87 5.48 -26.59 -10.56
C ALA A 87 5.64 -25.21 -11.23
N TYR A 88 6.43 -25.11 -12.30
CA TYR A 88 6.64 -23.85 -13.03
C TYR A 88 5.37 -23.30 -13.67
N ARG A 89 4.50 -24.14 -14.22
CA ARG A 89 3.20 -23.70 -14.77
C ARG A 89 2.30 -23.12 -13.68
N ARG A 90 2.25 -23.79 -12.52
CA ARG A 90 1.50 -23.31 -11.36
C ARG A 90 2.04 -21.97 -10.86
N LEU A 91 3.35 -21.86 -10.67
CA LEU A 91 4.01 -20.62 -10.26
C LEU A 91 3.74 -19.48 -11.26
N SER A 92 3.82 -19.75 -12.55
CA SER A 92 3.51 -18.76 -13.60
C SER A 92 2.07 -18.24 -13.49
N SER A 93 1.11 -19.13 -13.22
CA SER A 93 -0.28 -18.75 -12.99
C SER A 93 -0.45 -17.87 -11.75
N ILE A 94 0.16 -18.25 -10.62
CA ILE A 94 0.15 -17.48 -9.37
C ILE A 94 0.71 -16.07 -9.59
N LEU A 95 1.87 -15.96 -10.24
CA LEU A 95 2.50 -14.66 -10.53
C LEU A 95 1.67 -13.79 -11.48
N SER A 96 0.90 -14.42 -12.38
CA SER A 96 -0.03 -13.72 -13.28
C SER A 96 -1.27 -13.20 -12.54
N GLN A 97 -1.89 -14.04 -11.70
CA GLN A 97 -3.06 -13.67 -10.88
C GLN A 97 -2.73 -12.50 -9.93
N ASN A 98 -1.56 -12.56 -9.29
CA ASN A 98 -1.06 -11.50 -8.41
C ASN A 98 -0.50 -10.28 -9.17
N ASN A 99 -0.56 -10.25 -10.50
CA ASN A 99 -0.08 -9.16 -11.36
C ASN A 99 1.40 -8.74 -11.15
N VAL A 100 2.23 -9.59 -10.53
CA VAL A 100 3.61 -9.25 -10.11
C VAL A 100 4.44 -8.71 -11.28
N ARG A 101 4.38 -9.39 -12.44
CA ARG A 101 5.10 -8.98 -13.64
C ARG A 101 4.66 -7.61 -14.17
N LYS A 102 3.37 -7.29 -14.06
CA LYS A 102 2.82 -6.01 -14.51
C LYS A 102 3.29 -4.89 -13.58
N GLU A 103 3.28 -5.13 -12.27
CA GLU A 103 3.75 -4.19 -11.26
C GLU A 103 5.25 -3.90 -11.40
N LEU A 104 6.08 -4.94 -11.58
CA LEU A 104 7.52 -4.76 -11.82
C LEU A 104 7.81 -3.90 -13.06
N ARG A 105 7.03 -4.06 -14.14
CA ARG A 105 7.16 -3.23 -15.33
C ARG A 105 6.71 -1.79 -15.08
N ALA A 106 5.61 -1.59 -14.37
CA ALA A 106 5.08 -0.26 -14.05
C ALA A 106 6.00 0.51 -13.09
N ASN A 107 6.64 -0.18 -12.14
CA ASN A 107 7.50 0.42 -11.12
C ASN A 107 8.96 0.61 -11.58
N ARG A 108 9.32 0.13 -12.77
CA ARG A 108 10.69 0.29 -13.31
C ARG A 108 11.11 1.75 -13.44
N TYR A 109 10.16 2.63 -13.74
CA TYR A 109 10.38 4.07 -13.87
C TYR A 109 9.32 4.84 -13.08
N TYR A 110 9.69 6.02 -12.60
CA TYR A 110 8.75 6.90 -11.92
C TYR A 110 7.67 7.41 -12.89
N GLU A 111 6.41 7.22 -12.51
CA GLU A 111 5.23 7.77 -13.17
C GLU A 111 4.64 8.89 -12.30
N LYS A 112 4.48 10.10 -12.85
CA LYS A 112 3.82 11.21 -12.14
C LYS A 112 2.41 10.78 -11.69
N PRO A 113 1.94 11.18 -10.49
CA PRO A 113 0.69 10.67 -9.92
C PRO A 113 -0.55 10.97 -10.79
N ASN A 114 -0.60 12.13 -11.45
CA ASN A 114 -1.70 12.47 -12.36
C ASN A 114 -1.74 11.57 -13.60
N VAL A 115 -0.57 11.22 -14.16
CA VAL A 115 -0.44 10.33 -15.30
C VAL A 115 -0.90 8.92 -14.91
N ALA A 116 -0.46 8.44 -13.74
CA ALA A 116 -0.89 7.15 -13.19
C ALA A 116 -2.40 7.07 -12.97
N ARG A 117 -3.03 8.15 -12.46
CA ARG A 117 -4.49 8.22 -12.30
C ARG A 117 -5.23 8.15 -13.64
N ARG A 118 -4.79 8.92 -14.64
CA ARG A 118 -5.36 8.92 -15.99
C ARG A 118 -5.25 7.53 -16.64
N ARG A 119 -4.07 6.92 -16.59
CA ARG A 119 -3.83 5.57 -17.11
C ARG A 119 -4.75 4.54 -16.46
N LYS A 120 -4.81 4.50 -15.12
CA LYS A 120 -5.68 3.58 -14.38
C LYS A 120 -7.16 3.76 -14.73
N ASN A 121 -7.61 5.00 -14.95
CA ASN A 121 -9.00 5.26 -15.37
C ASN A 121 -9.29 4.70 -16.77
N ILE A 122 -8.40 4.93 -17.73
CA ILE A 122 -8.52 4.41 -19.10
C ILE A 122 -8.49 2.87 -19.09
N GLU A 123 -7.57 2.25 -18.35
CA GLU A 123 -7.50 0.79 -18.20
C GLU A 123 -8.79 0.22 -17.59
N ARG A 124 -9.32 0.86 -16.54
CA ARG A 124 -10.58 0.46 -15.92
C ARG A 124 -11.74 0.56 -16.92
N ASN A 125 -11.85 1.67 -17.65
CA ASN A 125 -12.91 1.85 -18.64
C ASN A 125 -12.83 0.78 -19.75
N ARG A 126 -11.66 0.50 -20.29
CA ARG A 126 -11.45 -0.57 -21.29
C ARG A 126 -11.86 -1.95 -20.75
N LYS A 127 -11.52 -2.26 -19.50
CA LYS A 127 -11.90 -3.52 -18.84
C LYS A 127 -13.43 -3.63 -18.68
N LEU A 128 -14.08 -2.56 -18.21
CA LEU A 128 -15.53 -2.52 -18.04
C LEU A 128 -16.26 -2.61 -19.39
N PHE A 129 -15.76 -1.92 -20.40
CA PHE A 129 -16.30 -1.98 -21.77
C PHE A 129 -16.21 -3.40 -22.33
N GLY A 130 -15.04 -4.04 -22.25
CA GLY A 130 -14.87 -5.42 -22.69
C GLY A 130 -15.80 -6.41 -21.97
N ALA A 131 -15.97 -6.27 -20.65
CA ALA A 131 -16.89 -7.09 -19.88
C ALA A 131 -18.36 -6.85 -20.28
N MET A 132 -18.76 -5.60 -20.53
CA MET A 132 -20.10 -5.26 -20.98
C MET A 132 -20.40 -5.83 -22.37
N ILE A 133 -19.48 -5.66 -23.33
CA ILE A 133 -19.62 -6.21 -24.67
C ILE A 133 -19.67 -7.75 -24.62
N GLY A 134 -18.81 -8.38 -23.82
CA GLY A 134 -18.83 -9.82 -23.61
C GLY A 134 -20.19 -10.33 -23.12
N LYS A 135 -20.83 -9.63 -22.17
CA LYS A 135 -22.19 -9.96 -21.69
C LYS A 135 -23.24 -9.82 -22.80
N LYS A 136 -23.19 -8.75 -23.59
CA LYS A 136 -24.12 -8.53 -24.71
C LYS A 136 -23.97 -9.60 -25.80
N VAL A 137 -22.73 -9.95 -26.16
CA VAL A 137 -22.45 -11.01 -27.14
C VAL A 137 -22.93 -12.36 -26.62
N ALA A 138 -22.65 -12.69 -25.36
CA ALA A 138 -23.13 -13.93 -24.75
C ALA A 138 -24.66 -14.03 -24.77
N LEU A 139 -25.36 -12.93 -24.50
CA LEU A 139 -26.82 -12.88 -24.60
C LEU A 139 -27.30 -13.15 -26.04
N ILE A 140 -26.71 -12.47 -27.03
CA ILE A 140 -27.06 -12.67 -28.46
C ILE A 140 -26.80 -14.13 -28.87
N MET A 141 -25.67 -14.72 -28.46
CA MET A 141 -25.38 -16.13 -28.73
C MET A 141 -26.43 -17.06 -28.12
N GLN A 142 -26.87 -16.77 -26.90
CA GLN A 142 -27.93 -17.54 -26.23
C GLN A 142 -29.28 -17.39 -26.95
N MET A 143 -29.63 -16.19 -27.42
CA MET A 143 -30.85 -15.96 -28.20
C MET A 143 -30.82 -16.74 -29.52
N LYS A 144 -29.70 -16.64 -30.25
CA LYS A 144 -29.47 -17.40 -31.48
C LYS A 144 -29.59 -18.92 -31.26
N GLN A 145 -29.02 -19.44 -30.17
CA GLN A 145 -29.11 -20.86 -29.84
C GLN A 145 -30.56 -21.32 -29.55
N ARG A 146 -31.41 -20.41 -29.06
CA ARG A 146 -32.84 -20.65 -28.82
C ARG A 146 -33.70 -20.50 -30.08
N GLY A 147 -33.12 -20.10 -31.22
CA GLY A 147 -33.84 -19.90 -32.47
C GLY A 147 -34.60 -18.58 -32.55
N MET A 148 -34.24 -17.58 -31.74
CA MET A 148 -34.68 -16.19 -31.85
C MET A 148 -33.77 -15.38 -32.77
#